data_AF-A0A3N6MGS6-F1
#
_entry.id   AF-A0A3N6MGS6-F1
#
_cell.length_a   1.000
_cell.length_b   1.000
_cell.length_c   1.000
_cell.angle_alpha   90.00
_cell.angle_beta   90.00
_cell.angle_gamma   90.00
#
_symmetry.space_group_name_H-M   'P 1'
#
loop_
_entity.id
_entity.type
_entity.pdbx_description
1 polymer ?
#
loop_
_entity_poly.entity_id
_entity_poly.type
_entity_poly.pdbx_seq_one_letter_code
_entity_poly.pdbx_strand_id
1 'polypeptide(L)'
;MQAAAPVAPRPPSASPAPQQMLYYVCGKPGIDSHVTSPDPDHPFNMAISFVSASDGALLSDVAVKVRRHGRVLMDFVAAGPHCLFSVPDADYRIEGTYRGEMKFEIVQTGNMNARIKW
;
A
#
# COMPACT_ATOMS: atom_id res chain seq x y z
N MET A 1 -23.61 -47.57 17.67
CA MET A 1 -23.81 -46.19 18.16
C MET A 1 -22.44 -45.52 18.20
N GLN A 2 -22.37 -44.28 17.70
CA GLN A 2 -21.24 -43.31 17.52
C GLN A 2 -20.28 -43.18 18.73
N ALA A 3 -19.06 -42.62 18.72
CA ALA A 3 -18.20 -41.74 17.88
C ALA A 3 -16.73 -41.89 18.41
N ALA A 4 -15.63 -41.30 17.91
CA ALA A 4 -15.38 -39.97 17.37
C ALA A 4 -14.01 -39.90 16.65
N ALA A 5 -13.90 -39.01 15.65
CA ALA A 5 -12.67 -38.67 14.96
C ALA A 5 -11.91 -37.51 15.65
N PRO A 6 -10.57 -37.41 15.50
CA PRO A 6 -9.78 -36.34 16.11
C PRO A 6 -9.93 -35.00 15.36
N VAL A 7 -10.16 -33.93 16.12
CA VAL A 7 -10.27 -32.55 15.62
C VAL A 7 -8.87 -31.96 15.43
N ALA A 8 -8.54 -31.55 14.20
CA ALA A 8 -7.33 -30.78 13.90
C ALA A 8 -7.46 -29.31 14.40
N PRO A 9 -6.36 -28.65 14.83
CA PRO A 9 -6.39 -27.25 15.22
C PRO A 9 -6.60 -26.36 13.99
N ARG A 10 -7.68 -25.57 14.00
CA ARG A 10 -7.93 -24.50 13.02
C ARG A 10 -6.93 -23.35 13.30
N PRO A 11 -6.31 -22.73 12.28
CA PRO A 11 -5.48 -21.55 12.50
C PRO A 11 -6.34 -20.43 13.12
N PRO A 12 -5.76 -19.58 13.99
CA PRO A 12 -6.50 -18.46 14.56
C PRO A 12 -6.93 -17.55 13.42
N SER A 13 -8.25 -17.36 13.32
CA SER A 13 -8.84 -16.26 12.57
C SER A 13 -8.10 -14.99 12.97
N ALA A 14 -7.29 -14.44 12.06
CA ALA A 14 -6.69 -13.15 12.25
C ALA A 14 -7.84 -12.16 12.44
N SER A 15 -8.10 -11.77 13.68
CA SER A 15 -9.01 -10.67 13.98
C SER A 15 -8.57 -9.50 13.10
N PRO A 16 -9.47 -8.87 12.32
CA PRO A 16 -9.11 -7.63 11.66
C PRO A 16 -8.74 -6.68 12.79
N ALA A 17 -7.45 -6.35 12.90
CA ALA A 17 -7.01 -5.24 13.71
C ALA A 17 -7.90 -4.04 13.35
N PRO A 18 -8.25 -3.16 14.31
CA PRO A 18 -9.10 -2.00 14.04
C PRO A 18 -8.60 -1.39 12.74
N GLN A 19 -9.45 -1.45 11.72
CA GLN A 19 -9.13 -1.02 10.38
C GLN A 19 -8.97 0.49 10.50
N GLN A 20 -7.77 0.95 10.85
CA GLN A 20 -7.36 2.31 10.57
C GLN A 20 -7.63 2.46 9.08
N MET A 21 -8.64 3.27 8.78
CA MET A 21 -9.22 3.34 7.46
C MET A 21 -8.15 3.93 6.54
N LEU A 22 -7.49 3.06 5.79
CA LEU A 22 -6.42 3.42 4.88
C LEU A 22 -7.04 3.57 3.50
N TYR A 23 -7.27 4.81 3.08
CA TYR A 23 -7.75 5.09 1.74
C TYR A 23 -6.55 5.21 0.81
N TYR A 24 -6.66 4.61 -0.38
CA TYR A 24 -5.68 4.78 -1.43
C TYR A 24 -6.35 4.98 -2.78
N VAL A 25 -5.65 5.70 -3.63
CA VAL A 25 -6.02 5.88 -5.02
C VAL A 25 -4.75 5.85 -5.84
N CYS A 26 -4.72 4.97 -6.83
CA CYS A 26 -3.62 4.88 -7.79
C CYS A 26 -4.16 5.22 -9.17
N GLY A 27 -3.45 6.08 -9.89
CA GLY A 27 -3.91 6.52 -11.19
C GLY A 27 -2.82 7.14 -12.03
N LYS A 28 -3.26 7.85 -13.07
CA LYS A 28 -2.39 8.35 -14.14
C LYS A 28 -1.45 9.46 -13.66
N PRO A 29 -0.35 9.71 -14.39
CA PRO A 29 0.44 10.92 -14.24
C PRO A 29 -0.48 12.15 -14.30
N GLY A 30 -0.43 13.01 -13.29
CA GLY A 30 -1.39 14.10 -13.16
C GLY A 30 -2.75 13.65 -12.60
N ILE A 31 -2.79 12.66 -11.69
CA ILE A 31 -3.83 12.65 -10.65
C ILE A 31 -3.85 14.08 -10.12
N ASP A 32 -4.92 14.75 -10.47
CA ASP A 32 -5.12 16.15 -10.18
C ASP A 32 -4.93 16.30 -8.67
N SER A 33 -4.22 17.34 -8.26
CA SER A 33 -4.20 17.83 -6.87
C SER A 33 -5.61 18.02 -6.27
N HIS A 34 -6.64 17.87 -7.10
CA HIS A 34 -8.06 17.81 -6.83
C HIS A 34 -8.61 16.47 -6.32
N VAL A 35 -7.83 15.38 -6.29
CA VAL A 35 -8.28 14.13 -5.69
C VAL A 35 -8.28 14.29 -4.17
N THR A 36 -9.44 14.63 -3.64
CA THR A 36 -9.70 14.69 -2.20
C THR A 36 -10.00 13.30 -1.68
N SER A 37 -9.52 13.04 -0.46
CA SER A 37 -9.89 11.82 0.25
C SER A 37 -11.42 11.74 0.36
N PRO A 38 -12.02 10.54 0.24
CA PRO A 38 -13.45 10.36 0.50
C PRO A 38 -13.84 10.76 1.93
N ASP A 39 -12.86 10.86 2.82
CA ASP A 39 -13.01 11.38 4.18
C ASP A 39 -12.37 12.78 4.28
N PRO A 40 -13.17 13.86 4.45
CA PRO A 40 -12.66 15.22 4.56
C PRO A 40 -11.83 15.46 5.83
N ASP A 41 -12.01 14.66 6.89
CA ASP A 41 -11.19 14.74 8.10
C ASP A 41 -9.82 14.08 7.90
N HIS A 42 -9.67 13.23 6.89
CA HIS A 42 -8.44 12.48 6.60
C HIS A 42 -7.99 12.69 5.15
N PRO A 43 -7.44 13.87 4.78
CA PRO A 43 -6.91 14.12 3.45
C PRO A 43 -5.77 13.16 3.09
N PHE A 44 -5.50 12.99 1.80
CA PHE A 44 -4.30 12.28 1.36
C PHE A 44 -3.06 13.01 1.87
N ASN A 45 -2.31 12.34 2.71
CA ASN A 45 -1.16 12.90 3.41
C ASN A 45 0.13 12.14 3.09
N MET A 46 0.09 11.13 2.21
CA MET A 46 1.26 10.44 1.71
C MET A 46 1.11 10.14 0.21
N ALA A 47 2.20 10.21 -0.56
CA ALA A 47 2.21 9.78 -1.95
C ALA A 47 3.46 8.96 -2.28
N ILE A 48 3.32 8.02 -3.22
CA ILE A 48 4.43 7.30 -3.83
C ILE A 48 4.34 7.37 -5.35
N SER A 49 5.49 7.52 -6.00
CA SER A 49 5.63 7.38 -7.45
C SER A 49 6.50 6.19 -7.81
N PHE A 50 6.13 5.46 -8.86
CA PHE A 50 6.89 4.35 -9.42
C PHE A 50 7.53 4.80 -10.72
N VAL A 51 8.87 4.79 -10.76
CA VAL A 51 9.64 5.24 -11.93
C VAL A 51 10.75 4.25 -12.28
N SER A 52 11.09 4.17 -13.56
CA SER A 52 12.32 3.52 -14.01
C SER A 52 13.51 4.43 -13.71
N ALA A 53 14.56 3.89 -13.11
CA ALA A 53 15.82 4.59 -12.85
C ALA A 53 16.61 4.82 -14.14
N SER A 54 16.38 4.01 -15.18
CA SER A 54 17.08 4.05 -16.46
C SER A 54 16.77 5.31 -17.27
N ASP A 55 15.49 5.68 -17.35
CA ASP A 55 14.96 6.70 -18.25
C ASP A 55 13.95 7.64 -17.56
N GLY A 56 13.63 7.41 -16.29
CA GLY A 56 12.62 8.18 -15.56
C GLY A 56 11.18 7.87 -15.97
N ALA A 57 10.95 6.82 -16.78
CA ALA A 57 9.62 6.46 -17.24
C ALA A 57 8.71 6.06 -16.07
N LEU A 58 7.42 6.42 -16.18
CA LEU A 58 6.42 6.13 -15.17
C LEU A 58 5.93 4.69 -15.30
N LEU A 59 5.98 3.93 -14.21
CA LEU A 59 5.70 2.49 -14.21
C LEU A 59 4.31 2.18 -13.66
N SER A 60 3.52 1.37 -14.37
CA SER A 60 2.26 0.79 -13.88
C SER A 60 2.42 -0.70 -13.56
N ASP A 61 1.36 -1.31 -13.04
CA ASP A 61 1.28 -2.75 -12.75
C ASP A 61 2.31 -3.21 -11.72
N VAL A 62 2.62 -2.31 -10.79
CA VAL A 62 3.51 -2.60 -9.65
C VAL A 62 2.70 -3.27 -8.56
N ALA A 63 3.12 -4.44 -8.10
CA ALA A 63 2.52 -5.05 -6.91
C ALA A 63 3.03 -4.30 -5.67
N VAL A 64 2.13 -3.70 -4.92
CA VAL A 64 2.42 -2.82 -3.78
C VAL A 64 1.97 -3.48 -2.49
N LYS A 65 2.89 -3.54 -1.52
CA LYS A 65 2.61 -3.92 -0.14
C LYS A 65 2.95 -2.78 0.79
N VAL A 66 1.95 -2.29 1.51
CA VAL A 66 2.15 -1.26 2.53
C VAL A 66 2.30 -1.95 3.87
N ARG A 67 3.43 -1.74 4.54
CA ARG A 67 3.72 -2.30 5.85
C ARG A 67 3.89 -1.22 6.91
N ARG A 68 3.42 -1.51 8.12
CA ARG A 68 3.65 -0.68 9.31
C ARG A 68 3.95 -1.58 10.50
N HIS A 69 5.02 -1.29 11.24
CA HIS A 69 5.48 -2.11 12.37
C HIS A 69 5.55 -3.63 12.05
N GLY A 70 5.99 -3.99 10.84
CA GLY A 70 6.10 -5.38 10.39
C GLY A 70 4.79 -6.06 9.98
N ARG A 71 3.64 -5.38 10.09
CA ARG A 71 2.34 -5.88 9.60
C ARG A 71 2.05 -5.35 8.20
N VAL A 72 1.57 -6.21 7.32
CA VAL A 72 1.02 -5.79 6.02
C VAL A 72 -0.35 -5.18 6.27
N LEU A 73 -0.49 -3.92 5.92
CA LEU A 73 -1.74 -3.19 6.00
C LEU A 73 -2.53 -3.31 4.70
N MET A 74 -1.83 -3.31 3.57
CA MET A 74 -2.44 -3.33 2.24
C MET A 74 -1.57 -4.15 1.29
N ASP A 75 -2.23 -4.87 0.38
CA ASP A 75 -1.61 -5.67 -0.68
C ASP A 75 -2.48 -5.51 -1.93
N PHE A 76 -1.98 -4.79 -2.94
CA PHE A 76 -2.73 -4.49 -4.16
C PHE A 76 -1.78 -4.30 -5.34
N VAL A 77 -2.32 -4.32 -6.56
CA VAL A 77 -1.56 -3.97 -7.77
C VAL A 77 -1.92 -2.55 -8.19
N ALA A 78 -0.92 -1.67 -8.26
CA ALA A 78 -1.09 -0.29 -8.67
C ALA A 78 -1.30 -0.22 -10.19
N ALA A 79 -2.51 0.11 -10.62
CA ALA A 79 -2.84 0.31 -12.04
C ALA A 79 -2.18 1.57 -12.64
N GLY A 80 -1.57 2.42 -11.82
CA GLY A 80 -0.95 3.67 -12.24
C GLY A 80 0.34 3.98 -11.49
N PRO A 81 1.18 4.86 -12.04
CA PRO A 81 2.52 5.16 -11.52
C PRO A 81 2.53 6.04 -10.28
N HIS A 82 1.42 6.69 -9.94
CA HIS A 82 1.31 7.50 -8.73
C HIS A 82 0.17 6.98 -7.87
N CYS A 83 0.46 6.75 -6.59
CA CYS A 83 -0.55 6.43 -5.60
C CYS A 83 -0.54 7.46 -4.47
N LEU A 84 -1.72 7.93 -4.11
CA LEU A 84 -1.96 8.74 -2.92
C LEU A 84 -2.54 7.85 -1.83
N PHE A 85 -2.13 8.09 -0.59
CA PHE A 85 -2.59 7.38 0.59
C PHE A 85 -3.02 8.37 1.67
N SER A 86 -4.14 8.06 2.31
CA SER A 86 -4.59 8.70 3.54
C SER A 86 -4.35 7.72 4.66
N VAL A 87 -3.36 8.03 5.50
CA VAL A 87 -2.85 7.13 6.53
C VAL A 87 -2.60 7.89 7.83
N PRO A 88 -2.75 7.28 9.01
CA PRO A 88 -2.35 7.91 10.27
C PRO A 88 -0.86 8.30 10.27
N ASP A 89 -0.48 9.29 11.08
CA ASP A 89 0.92 9.70 11.22
C ASP A 89 1.81 8.55 11.74
N ALA A 90 2.66 8.03 10.87
CA ALA A 90 3.63 6.98 11.17
C ALA A 90 4.65 6.84 10.02
N ASP A 91 5.64 5.97 10.23
CA ASP A 91 6.54 5.49 9.18
C ASP A 91 5.96 4.24 8.52
N TYR A 92 5.78 4.31 7.20
CA TYR A 92 5.28 3.20 6.39
C TYR A 92 6.38 2.68 5.49
N ARG A 93 6.50 1.36 5.40
CA ARG A 93 7.35 0.71 4.42
C ARG A 93 6.49 0.34 3.21
N ILE A 94 6.69 1.04 2.11
CA ILE A 94 6.07 0.74 0.82
C ILE A 94 6.99 -0.23 0.08
N GLU A 95 6.56 -1.45 -0.12
CA GLU A 95 7.27 -2.45 -0.92
C GLU A 95 6.62 -2.52 -2.30
N GLY A 96 7.37 -2.21 -3.35
CA GLY A 96 6.93 -2.36 -4.74
C GLY A 96 7.62 -3.56 -5.35
N THR A 97 6.89 -4.37 -6.12
CA THR A 97 7.47 -5.41 -6.98
C THR A 97 7.10 -5.13 -8.42
N TYR A 98 8.10 -4.89 -9.25
CA TYR A 98 7.94 -4.63 -10.67
C TYR A 98 8.76 -5.64 -11.48
N ARG A 99 8.12 -6.33 -12.43
CA ARG A 99 8.75 -7.38 -13.29
C ARG A 99 9.59 -8.42 -12.51
N GLY A 100 9.18 -8.75 -11.29
CA GLY A 100 9.86 -9.71 -10.42
C GLY A 100 10.95 -9.13 -9.53
N GLU A 101 11.28 -7.84 -9.66
CA GLU A 101 12.22 -7.15 -8.79
C GLU A 101 11.48 -6.40 -7.67
N MET A 102 11.73 -6.80 -6.43
CA MET A 102 11.18 -6.14 -5.25
C MET A 102 12.12 -5.04 -4.77
N LYS A 103 11.59 -3.83 -4.62
CA LYS A 103 12.22 -2.70 -3.95
C LYS A 103 11.30 -2.16 -2.87
N PHE A 104 11.86 -1.41 -1.92
CA PHE A 104 11.05 -0.80 -0.88
C PHE A 104 11.57 0.57 -0.49
N GLU A 105 10.68 1.39 0.04
CA GLU A 105 10.99 2.72 0.54
C GLU A 105 10.26 2.95 1.86
N ILE A 106 10.94 3.62 2.80
CA ILE A 106 10.33 4.06 4.05
C ILE A 106 9.82 5.48 3.82
N VAL A 107 8.52 5.64 3.91
CA VAL A 107 7.81 6.89 3.65
C VAL A 107 7.11 7.30 4.93
N GLN A 108 7.40 8.51 5.39
CA GLN A 108 6.74 9.11 6.54
C GLN A 108 5.46 9.79 6.07
N THR A 109 4.43 9.77 6.90
CA THR A 109 3.24 10.60 6.68
C THR A 109 3.63 12.08 6.54
N GLY A 110 2.99 12.78 5.61
CA GLY A 110 3.36 14.13 5.16
C GLY A 110 4.27 14.15 3.93
N ASN A 111 4.90 13.03 3.56
CA ASN A 111 5.73 12.97 2.37
C ASN A 111 4.90 12.69 1.11
N MET A 112 4.77 13.72 0.26
CA MET A 112 4.07 13.65 -1.03
C MET A 112 5.00 13.40 -2.23
N ASN A 113 6.31 13.22 -2.00
CA ASN A 113 7.33 13.15 -3.06
C ASN A 113 8.16 11.86 -3.01
N ALA A 114 7.71 10.83 -2.30
CA ALA A 114 8.44 9.55 -2.22
C ALA A 114 8.38 8.81 -3.57
N ARG A 115 9.46 8.10 -3.93
CA ARG A 115 9.58 7.47 -5.27
C ARG A 115 10.43 6.20 -5.25
N ILE A 116 9.80 5.06 -5.51
CA ILE A 116 10.55 3.83 -5.75
C ILE A 116 11.06 3.85 -7.20
N LYS A 117 12.37 3.68 -7.34
CA LYS A 117 13.04 3.65 -8.65
C LYS A 117 13.59 2.27 -8.93
N TRP A 118 13.24 1.68 -10.07
CA TRP A 118 13.84 0.43 -10.55
C TRP A 118 15.04 0.68 -11.42
#